data_AF-T1DWF5-F1
#
_entry.id   AF-T1DWF5-F1
#
_cell.length_a   1.000
_cell.length_b   1.000
_cell.length_c   1.000
_cell.angle_alpha   90.00
_cell.angle_beta   90.00
_cell.angle_gamma   90.00
#
_symmetry.space_group_name_H-M   'P 1'
#
loop_
_entity.id
_entity.type
_entity.pdbx_description
1 polymer ?
#
loop_
_entity_poly.entity_id
_entity_poly.type
_entity_poly.pdbx_seq_one_letter_code
_entity_poly.pdbx_strand_id
1 'polypeptide(L)'
;MSRKKERNLWPYGILSVIVLGIVLIAISIRISVKHPVSDDRPFFLNHNDTDSAINTMLADTKYIQEHFNFYIQANITPTQDNVLRLYSPYLRPPYKGKPKNDSPNILLTKSLNTLQLLAKPIDGDVKDLKITGFIQKIGQSPKQEIFIFNPNDNSFTSSKPEKDGEQIHIGDFALLKDDLFLSPSFELEAEGRWIVSLQITYKDKTIVLEKEFFAIQKDTTQNLDQNLESSIAGRI
;
A
#
# COMPACT_ATOMS: atom_id res chain seq x y z
N MET A 1 38.12 53.04 -50.23
CA MET A 1 36.97 52.93 -49.29
C MET A 1 36.32 51.57 -49.48
N SER A 2 36.44 50.64 -48.53
CA SER A 2 35.74 49.35 -48.58
C SER A 2 34.52 49.39 -47.66
N ARG A 3 33.31 49.21 -48.21
CA ARG A 3 32.05 49.19 -47.43
C ARG A 3 31.95 47.85 -46.68
N LYS A 4 31.89 47.89 -45.34
CA LYS A 4 31.53 46.73 -44.53
C LYS A 4 30.06 46.37 -44.80
N LYS A 5 29.81 45.16 -45.31
CA LYS A 5 28.48 44.60 -45.50
C LYS A 5 27.91 44.19 -44.13
N GLU A 6 26.81 44.80 -43.71
CA GLU A 6 26.10 44.43 -42.49
C GLU A 6 25.53 43.01 -42.62
N ARG A 7 25.87 42.13 -41.67
CA ARG A 7 25.45 40.73 -41.68
C ARG A 7 24.10 40.62 -40.97
N ASN A 8 23.06 40.17 -41.68
CA ASN A 8 21.75 39.88 -41.09
C ASN A 8 21.83 38.62 -40.22
N LEU A 9 21.84 38.82 -38.90
CA LEU A 9 21.92 37.77 -37.87
C LEU A 9 20.56 37.15 -37.50
N TRP A 10 19.47 37.70 -38.06
CA TRP A 10 18.09 37.27 -37.82
C TRP A 10 17.84 35.75 -38.00
N PRO A 11 18.35 35.10 -39.07
CA PRO A 11 18.15 33.66 -39.27
C PRO A 11 18.84 32.82 -38.19
N TYR A 12 19.98 33.27 -37.68
CA TYR A 12 20.72 32.57 -36.63
C TYR A 12 20.05 32.73 -35.26
N GLY A 13 19.36 33.86 -35.01
CA GLY A 13 18.54 34.04 -33.82
C GLY A 13 17.38 33.04 -33.76
N ILE A 14 16.66 32.87 -34.87
CA ILE A 14 15.56 31.89 -34.96
C ILE A 14 16.10 30.46 -34.75
N LEU A 15 17.21 30.12 -35.40
CA LEU A 15 17.85 28.82 -35.27
C LEU A 15 18.24 28.53 -33.81
N SER A 16 18.76 29.53 -33.09
CA SER A 16 19.13 29.39 -31.68
C SER A 16 17.93 29.10 -30.78
N VAL A 17 16.78 29.74 -31.03
CA VAL A 17 15.56 29.52 -30.24
C VAL A 17 15.00 28.11 -30.51
N ILE A 18 15.04 27.64 -31.76
CA ILE A 18 14.60 26.29 -32.12
C ILE A 18 15.47 25.23 -31.42
N VAL A 19 16.79 25.38 -31.47
CA VAL A 19 17.72 24.44 -30.82
C VAL A 19 17.51 24.44 -29.30
N LEU A 20 17.33 25.61 -28.69
CA LEU A 20 17.01 25.72 -27.26
C LEU A 20 15.71 24.98 -26.92
N GLY A 21 14.67 25.14 -27.74
CA GLY A 21 13.39 24.44 -27.58
C GLY A 21 13.54 22.92 -27.60
N ILE A 22 14.30 22.38 -28.56
CA ILE A 22 14.56 20.94 -28.67
C ILE A 22 15.30 20.43 -27.41
N VAL A 23 16.29 21.17 -26.92
CA VAL A 23 17.03 20.81 -25.70
C VAL A 23 16.10 20.78 -24.48
N LEU A 24 15.23 21.79 -24.33
CA LEU A 24 14.28 21.84 -23.21
C LEU A 24 13.26 20.68 -23.26
N ILE A 25 12.76 20.33 -24.46
CA ILE A 25 11.88 19.17 -24.64
C ILE A 25 12.61 17.88 -24.26
N ALA A 26 13.85 17.69 -24.71
CA ALA A 26 14.65 16.52 -24.36
C ALA A 26 14.92 16.41 -22.86
N ILE A 27 15.20 17.53 -22.18
CA ILE A 27 15.35 17.57 -20.72
C ILE A 27 14.03 17.21 -20.03
N SER A 28 12.90 17.76 -20.49
CA SER A 28 11.58 17.45 -19.93
C SER A 28 11.24 15.96 -20.04
N ILE A 29 11.44 15.36 -21.22
CA ILE A 29 11.27 13.91 -21.44
C ILE A 29 12.21 13.13 -20.51
N ARG A 30 13.48 13.54 -20.41
CA ARG A 30 14.45 12.86 -19.55
C ARG A 30 14.04 12.90 -18.07
N ILE A 31 13.53 14.03 -17.59
CA ILE A 31 13.01 14.17 -16.22
C ILE A 31 11.77 13.29 -16.04
N SER A 32 10.83 13.32 -17.00
CA SER A 32 9.61 12.50 -16.93
C SER A 32 9.89 11.00 -16.91
N VAL A 33 10.93 10.54 -17.61
CA VAL A 33 11.34 9.13 -17.64
C VAL A 33 12.12 8.74 -16.39
N LYS A 34 12.99 9.62 -15.87
CA LYS A 34 13.81 9.32 -14.68
C LYS A 34 13.09 9.53 -13.36
N HIS A 35 12.12 10.43 -13.33
CA HIS A 35 11.29 10.74 -12.19
C HIS A 35 9.83 10.53 -12.60
N PRO A 36 9.42 9.28 -12.90
CA PRO A 36 8.00 9.02 -13.05
C PRO A 36 7.33 9.52 -11.77
N VAL A 37 6.27 10.33 -11.93
CA VAL A 37 5.39 10.63 -10.81
C VAL A 37 5.00 9.28 -10.25
N SER A 38 5.34 9.03 -8.98
CA SER A 38 5.05 7.75 -8.35
C SER A 38 3.54 7.64 -8.25
N ASP A 39 2.92 7.09 -9.28
CA ASP A 39 1.52 6.72 -9.24
C ASP A 39 1.38 5.73 -8.08
N ASP A 40 0.45 6.02 -7.17
CA ASP A 40 -0.08 5.08 -6.20
C ASP A 40 -0.84 3.96 -6.96
N ARG A 41 -0.15 3.20 -7.81
CA ARG A 41 -0.75 2.17 -8.64
C ARG A 41 -1.28 1.06 -7.73
N PRO A 42 -2.51 0.58 -7.98
CA PRO A 42 -3.06 -0.52 -7.19
C PRO A 42 -2.28 -1.82 -7.43
N PHE A 43 -2.10 -2.65 -6.40
CA PHE A 43 -0.93 -3.53 -6.28
C PHE A 43 -0.83 -4.76 -7.19
N PHE A 44 -1.85 -5.06 -7.99
CA PHE A 44 -1.87 -6.25 -8.84
C PHE A 44 -2.13 -5.89 -10.30
N LEU A 45 -1.85 -4.64 -10.66
CA LEU A 45 -2.16 -4.12 -11.98
C LEU A 45 -0.91 -3.87 -12.80
N ASN A 46 -0.81 -4.60 -13.90
CA ASN A 46 0.17 -4.31 -14.93
C ASN A 46 -0.33 -3.12 -15.77
N HIS A 47 0.60 -2.35 -16.33
CA HIS A 47 0.27 -1.26 -17.26
C HIS A 47 -0.50 -1.74 -18.51
N ASN A 48 -0.49 -3.05 -18.77
CA ASN A 48 -1.13 -3.69 -19.91
C ASN A 48 -2.48 -4.36 -19.54
N ASP A 49 -2.98 -4.18 -18.33
CA ASP A 49 -4.25 -4.78 -17.95
C ASP A 49 -5.39 -4.14 -18.73
N THR A 50 -6.07 -4.98 -19.50
CA THR A 50 -7.20 -4.57 -20.33
C THR A 50 -8.42 -4.27 -19.47
N ASP A 51 -9.32 -3.41 -19.95
CA ASP A 51 -10.61 -3.12 -19.29
C ASP A 51 -11.39 -4.39 -18.94
N SER A 52 -11.27 -5.46 -19.73
CA SER A 52 -11.89 -6.75 -19.45
C SER A 52 -11.36 -7.40 -18.17
N ALA A 53 -10.05 -7.31 -17.90
CA ALA A 53 -9.45 -7.85 -16.69
C ALA A 53 -9.91 -7.05 -15.45
N ILE A 54 -9.96 -5.72 -15.59
CA ILE A 54 -10.47 -4.81 -14.55
C ILE A 54 -11.92 -5.15 -14.20
N ASN A 55 -12.78 -5.26 -15.21
CA ASN A 55 -14.19 -5.56 -15.04
C ASN A 55 -14.40 -6.93 -14.39
N THR A 56 -13.59 -7.92 -14.76
CA THR A 56 -13.62 -9.25 -14.14
C THR A 56 -13.23 -9.16 -12.66
N MET A 57 -12.13 -8.46 -12.35
CA MET A 57 -11.69 -8.27 -10.97
C MET A 57 -12.74 -7.54 -10.11
N LEU A 58 -13.41 -6.51 -10.65
CA LEU A 58 -14.49 -5.80 -9.96
C LEU A 58 -15.72 -6.69 -9.74
N ALA A 59 -16.08 -7.51 -10.74
CA ALA A 59 -17.20 -8.45 -10.63
C ALA A 59 -16.92 -9.53 -9.58
N ASP A 60 -15.70 -10.09 -9.56
CA ASP A 60 -15.28 -11.06 -8.56
C ASP A 60 -15.19 -10.44 -7.16
N THR A 61 -14.69 -9.20 -7.08
CA THR A 61 -14.67 -8.43 -5.82
C THR A 61 -16.08 -8.28 -5.27
N LYS A 62 -17.03 -7.87 -6.12
CA LYS A 62 -18.44 -7.75 -5.74
C LYS A 62 -19.01 -9.09 -5.28
N TYR A 63 -18.77 -10.16 -6.03
CA TYR A 63 -19.26 -11.50 -5.67
C TYR A 63 -18.77 -11.95 -4.29
N ILE A 64 -17.49 -11.81 -3.99
CA ILE A 64 -16.97 -12.21 -2.68
C ILE A 64 -17.49 -11.26 -1.57
N GLN A 65 -17.64 -9.97 -1.86
CA GLN A 65 -18.21 -9.00 -0.91
C GLN A 65 -19.71 -9.17 -0.65
N GLU A 66 -20.44 -9.89 -1.52
CA GLU A 66 -21.82 -10.32 -1.25
C GLU A 66 -21.89 -11.43 -0.19
N HIS A 67 -20.80 -12.21 -0.04
CA HIS A 67 -20.75 -13.34 0.90
C HIS A 67 -20.00 -13.01 2.19
N PHE A 68 -19.10 -12.02 2.18
CA PHE A 68 -18.25 -11.68 3.32
C PHE A 68 -18.01 -10.18 3.46
N ASN A 69 -17.88 -9.72 4.71
CA ASN A 69 -17.33 -8.42 5.04
C ASN A 69 -15.96 -8.57 5.71
N PHE A 70 -14.96 -7.89 5.19
CA PHE A 70 -13.58 -7.97 5.66
C PHE A 70 -13.15 -6.70 6.40
N TYR A 71 -12.62 -6.89 7.61
CA TYR A 71 -12.06 -5.83 8.44
C TYR A 71 -10.66 -6.24 8.91
N ILE A 72 -9.69 -5.34 8.81
CA ILE A 72 -8.29 -5.64 9.18
C ILE A 72 -7.75 -4.61 10.14
N GLN A 73 -6.98 -5.08 11.13
CA GLN A 73 -6.25 -4.26 12.08
C GLN A 73 -4.93 -4.94 12.46
N ALA A 74 -3.95 -4.16 12.90
CA ALA A 74 -2.69 -4.69 13.41
C ALA A 74 -2.75 -4.83 14.93
N ASN A 75 -2.18 -5.92 15.45
CA ASN A 75 -1.92 -6.22 16.85
C ASN A 75 -3.15 -6.38 17.76
N ILE A 76 -4.32 -5.97 17.30
CA ILE A 76 -5.59 -6.00 18.03
C ILE A 76 -6.66 -6.62 17.13
N THR A 77 -7.67 -7.24 17.74
CA THR A 77 -8.81 -7.81 17.02
C THR A 77 -9.66 -6.71 16.40
N PRO A 78 -9.96 -6.76 15.08
CA PRO A 78 -10.70 -5.70 14.40
C PRO A 78 -12.13 -5.60 14.92
N THR A 79 -12.65 -4.38 15.00
CA THR A 79 -14.09 -4.14 15.14
C THR A 79 -14.75 -4.07 13.76
N GLN A 80 -16.08 -4.13 13.69
CA GLN A 80 -16.84 -4.02 12.44
C GLN A 80 -17.05 -2.55 11.99
N ASP A 81 -16.06 -1.69 12.24
CA ASP A 81 -16.11 -0.29 11.81
C ASP A 81 -15.71 -0.16 10.33
N ASN A 82 -16.43 0.68 9.58
CA ASN A 82 -16.12 1.00 8.19
C ASN A 82 -14.71 1.56 7.99
N VAL A 83 -14.11 2.18 9.02
CA VAL A 83 -12.72 2.64 8.95
C VAL A 83 -11.71 1.49 8.85
N LEU A 84 -12.08 0.27 9.26
CA LEU A 84 -11.24 -0.93 9.18
C LEU A 84 -11.54 -1.79 7.95
N ARG A 85 -12.58 -1.45 7.19
CA ARG A 85 -12.97 -2.15 5.97
C ARG A 85 -11.85 -2.08 4.93
N LEU A 86 -11.59 -3.20 4.28
CA LEU A 86 -10.69 -3.23 3.13
C LEU A 86 -11.43 -2.83 1.85
N TYR A 87 -10.70 -2.23 0.92
CA TYR A 87 -11.25 -1.72 -0.33
C TYR A 87 -10.62 -2.45 -1.51
N SER A 88 -11.37 -2.54 -2.61
CA SER A 88 -10.78 -2.89 -3.89
C SER A 88 -9.68 -1.88 -4.21
N PRO A 89 -8.56 -2.30 -4.82
CA PRO A 89 -7.51 -1.41 -5.27
C PRO A 89 -8.02 -0.24 -6.14
N TYR A 90 -9.15 -0.41 -6.86
CA TYR A 90 -9.80 0.64 -7.68
C TYR A 90 -10.76 1.57 -6.92
N LEU A 91 -11.23 1.15 -5.75
CA LEU A 91 -12.21 1.89 -4.94
C LEU A 91 -11.56 2.49 -3.69
N ARG A 92 -10.23 2.62 -3.70
CA ARG A 92 -9.47 3.20 -2.60
C ARG A 92 -9.92 4.66 -2.40
N PRO A 93 -10.35 5.06 -1.20
CA PRO A 93 -10.67 6.45 -0.95
C PRO A 93 -9.43 7.34 -1.16
N PRO A 94 -9.60 8.58 -1.64
CA PRO A 94 -8.48 9.49 -1.82
C PRO A 94 -7.80 9.75 -0.46
N TYR A 95 -6.48 9.87 -0.49
CA TYR A 95 -5.68 10.16 0.69
C TYR A 95 -6.13 11.48 1.34
N LYS A 96 -6.47 11.42 2.64
CA LYS A 96 -6.89 12.59 3.44
C LYS A 96 -5.77 13.07 4.35
N GLY A 97 -4.61 13.41 3.80
CA GLY A 97 -3.54 14.08 4.55
C GLY A 97 -2.96 13.25 5.72
N LYS A 98 -2.19 13.91 6.60
CA LYS A 98 -1.52 13.24 7.72
C LYS A 98 -2.53 12.42 8.55
N PRO A 99 -2.19 11.20 8.97
CA PRO A 99 -3.02 10.44 9.88
C PRO A 99 -3.32 11.29 11.11
N LYS A 100 -4.59 11.35 11.51
CA LYS A 100 -4.89 11.78 12.89
C LYS A 100 -4.24 10.74 13.82
N ASN A 101 -3.75 11.17 14.98
CA ASN A 101 -3.12 10.30 15.99
C ASN A 101 -3.95 9.04 16.33
N ASP A 102 -5.26 9.06 16.05
CA ASP A 102 -6.19 7.96 16.30
C ASP A 102 -6.40 7.03 15.08
N SER A 103 -5.43 6.94 14.16
CA SER A 103 -5.55 6.03 13.01
C SER A 103 -5.51 4.59 13.53
N PRO A 104 -6.55 3.77 13.35
CA PRO A 104 -6.64 2.49 14.06
C PRO A 104 -5.67 1.41 13.53
N ASN A 105 -4.95 1.70 12.44
CA ASN A 105 -4.06 0.79 11.73
C ASN A 105 -2.59 1.17 11.91
N ILE A 106 -2.12 1.04 13.15
CA ILE A 106 -0.73 1.35 13.52
C ILE A 106 0.12 0.09 13.49
N LEU A 107 1.24 0.14 12.78
CA LEU A 107 2.32 -0.84 12.86
C LEU A 107 3.44 -0.25 13.73
N LEU A 108 4.13 -1.11 14.48
CA LEU A 108 5.24 -0.71 15.33
C LEU A 108 6.56 -1.12 14.69
N THR A 109 7.46 -0.17 14.45
CA THR A 109 8.80 -0.49 13.95
C THR A 109 9.61 -1.23 15.02
N LYS A 110 10.51 -2.12 14.59
CA LYS A 110 11.41 -2.90 15.49
C LYS A 110 10.65 -3.65 16.58
N SER A 111 9.47 -4.15 16.22
CA SER A 111 8.59 -4.88 17.11
C SER A 111 7.77 -5.85 16.30
N LEU A 112 7.42 -6.95 16.96
CA LEU A 112 6.62 -8.00 16.37
C LEU A 112 5.19 -7.49 16.12
N ASN A 113 4.81 -7.41 14.86
CA ASN A 113 3.46 -7.08 14.43
C ASN A 113 2.72 -8.34 13.98
N THR A 114 1.42 -8.37 14.19
CA THR A 114 0.54 -9.41 13.63
C THR A 114 -0.69 -8.74 13.04
N LEU A 115 -1.06 -9.10 11.82
CA LEU A 115 -2.30 -8.63 11.21
C LEU A 115 -3.43 -9.56 11.58
N GLN A 116 -4.51 -8.99 12.09
CA GLN A 116 -5.74 -9.69 12.39
C GLN A 116 -6.79 -9.30 11.36
N LEU A 117 -7.36 -10.30 10.68
CA LEU A 117 -8.41 -10.13 9.68
C LEU A 117 -9.68 -10.78 10.19
N LEU A 118 -10.74 -9.98 10.27
CA LEU A 118 -12.09 -10.44 10.58
C LEU A 118 -12.88 -10.59 9.29
N ALA A 119 -13.20 -11.82 8.90
CA ALA A 119 -13.94 -12.16 7.68
C ALA A 119 -15.39 -12.52 8.02
N LYS A 120 -16.20 -11.52 8.37
CA LYS A 120 -17.60 -11.74 8.82
C LYS A 120 -18.43 -12.37 7.69
N PRO A 121 -18.91 -13.62 7.84
CA PRO A 121 -19.73 -14.26 6.84
C PRO A 121 -21.13 -13.63 6.82
N ILE A 122 -21.68 -13.44 5.61
CA ILE A 122 -23.09 -13.13 5.37
C ILE A 122 -23.81 -14.45 5.14
N ASP A 123 -23.36 -15.22 4.17
CA ASP A 123 -23.84 -16.56 3.82
C ASP A 123 -22.70 -17.52 3.38
N GLY A 124 -21.47 -17.04 3.26
CA GLY A 124 -20.31 -17.84 2.88
C GLY A 124 -19.69 -18.63 4.04
N ASP A 125 -19.03 -19.76 3.73
CA ASP A 125 -18.21 -20.50 4.68
C ASP A 125 -16.77 -19.96 4.70
N VAL A 126 -16.36 -19.44 5.85
CA VAL A 126 -15.02 -18.90 6.08
C VAL A 126 -13.91 -19.95 5.89
N LYS A 127 -14.20 -21.25 6.03
CA LYS A 127 -13.20 -22.32 5.83
C LYS A 127 -12.77 -22.47 4.37
N ASP A 128 -13.58 -22.00 3.43
CA ASP A 128 -13.27 -22.01 2.00
C ASP A 128 -12.40 -20.82 1.58
N LEU A 129 -12.10 -19.90 2.51
CA LEU A 129 -11.24 -18.74 2.24
C LEU A 129 -9.76 -19.15 2.30
N LYS A 130 -9.02 -18.77 1.26
CA LYS A 130 -7.55 -18.76 1.26
C LYS A 130 -7.08 -17.31 1.18
N ILE A 131 -6.28 -16.88 2.13
CA ILE A 131 -5.87 -15.48 2.26
C ILE A 131 -4.35 -15.43 2.35
N THR A 132 -3.72 -14.70 1.44
CA THR A 132 -2.28 -14.45 1.42
C THR A 132 -2.02 -12.95 1.57
N GLY A 133 -1.14 -12.58 2.49
CA GLY A 133 -0.82 -11.20 2.82
C GLY A 133 0.46 -10.68 2.18
N PHE A 134 0.40 -9.43 1.73
CA PHE A 134 1.51 -8.69 1.19
C PHE A 134 1.56 -7.28 1.81
N ILE A 135 2.74 -6.69 1.87
CA ILE A 135 2.93 -5.32 2.36
C ILE A 135 3.90 -4.53 1.48
N GLN A 136 3.69 -3.23 1.35
CA GLN A 136 4.57 -2.36 0.57
C GLN A 136 4.59 -0.94 1.16
N LYS A 137 5.76 -0.29 1.14
CA LYS A 137 5.94 1.05 1.69
C LYS A 137 5.58 2.10 0.65
N ILE A 138 4.72 3.05 1.00
CA ILE A 138 4.37 4.18 0.14
C ILE A 138 5.48 5.24 0.21
N GLY A 139 5.81 5.81 -0.94
CA GLY A 139 6.81 6.87 -1.06
C GLY A 139 8.19 6.27 -1.32
N GLN A 140 8.61 6.40 -2.60
CA GLN A 140 9.85 5.89 -3.20
C GLN A 140 10.97 5.72 -2.18
N SER A 141 11.07 4.51 -1.64
CA SER A 141 12.12 4.09 -0.73
C SER A 141 12.90 2.97 -1.43
N PRO A 142 14.19 2.78 -1.15
CA PRO A 142 14.92 1.59 -1.60
C PRO A 142 14.18 0.31 -1.20
N LYS A 143 14.53 -0.86 -1.78
CA LYS A 143 13.91 -2.15 -1.40
C LYS A 143 13.79 -2.24 0.12
N GLN A 144 12.55 -2.34 0.58
CA GLN A 144 12.28 -2.57 1.98
C GLN A 144 12.36 -4.06 2.26
N GLU A 145 12.60 -4.40 3.51
CA GLU A 145 12.69 -5.76 4.01
C GLU A 145 11.77 -5.85 5.23
N ILE A 146 11.12 -6.99 5.38
CA ILE A 146 10.47 -7.37 6.63
C ILE A 146 11.06 -8.69 7.10
N PHE A 147 10.97 -8.94 8.40
CA PHE A 147 11.47 -10.16 9.01
C PHE A 147 10.29 -10.98 9.53
N ILE A 148 10.03 -12.13 8.91
CA ILE A 148 8.95 -13.03 9.31
C ILE A 148 9.43 -13.89 10.47
N PHE A 149 8.71 -13.85 11.58
CA PHE A 149 9.02 -14.61 12.78
C PHE A 149 8.50 -16.05 12.68
N ASN A 150 9.36 -17.02 12.98
CA ASN A 150 9.00 -18.42 13.09
C ASN A 150 8.89 -18.82 14.58
N PRO A 151 7.69 -19.13 15.08
CA PRO A 151 7.49 -19.47 16.49
C PRO A 151 8.04 -20.85 16.88
N ASN A 152 8.35 -21.72 15.90
CA ASN A 152 8.82 -23.08 16.20
C ASN A 152 10.28 -23.11 16.67
N ASP A 153 11.11 -22.20 16.17
CA ASP A 153 12.54 -22.13 16.45
C ASP A 153 13.00 -20.74 16.92
N ASN A 154 12.06 -19.81 17.13
CA ASN A 154 12.31 -18.40 17.48
C ASN A 154 13.25 -17.69 16.50
N SER A 155 13.28 -18.10 15.23
CA SER A 155 14.10 -17.48 14.20
C SER A 155 13.33 -16.44 13.38
N PHE A 156 14.08 -15.62 12.64
CA PHE A 156 13.53 -14.67 11.68
C PHE A 156 14.00 -15.02 10.27
N THR A 157 13.06 -15.02 9.33
CA THR A 157 13.33 -15.16 7.90
C THR A 157 13.13 -13.81 7.20
N SER A 158 14.12 -13.42 6.41
CA SER A 158 14.05 -12.22 5.58
C SER A 158 13.05 -12.40 4.42
N SER A 159 12.15 -11.43 4.25
CA SER A 159 11.30 -11.31 3.07
C SER A 159 11.58 -9.98 2.37
N LYS A 160 11.89 -10.05 1.07
CA LYS A 160 12.31 -8.93 0.22
C LYS A 160 11.61 -8.98 -1.13
N PRO A 161 11.29 -7.82 -1.72
CA PRO A 161 10.74 -7.76 -3.07
C PRO A 161 11.85 -7.98 -4.12
N GLU A 162 11.49 -8.52 -5.29
CA GLU A 162 12.45 -8.72 -6.38
C GLU A 162 12.93 -7.39 -6.96
N LYS A 163 12.05 -6.40 -7.10
CA LYS A 163 12.38 -5.04 -7.57
C LYS A 163 12.01 -3.96 -6.56
N ASP A 164 12.56 -2.76 -6.78
CA ASP A 164 12.29 -1.59 -5.93
C ASP A 164 10.81 -1.21 -6.03
N GLY A 165 10.18 -1.01 -4.88
CA GLY A 165 8.75 -0.69 -4.83
C GLY A 165 7.82 -1.86 -5.17
N GLU A 166 8.30 -3.10 -5.27
CA GLU A 166 7.41 -4.26 -5.32
C GLU A 166 6.96 -4.70 -3.91
N GLN A 167 5.97 -5.59 -3.88
CA GLN A 167 5.35 -6.09 -2.65
C GLN A 167 6.27 -7.06 -1.92
N ILE A 168 6.17 -7.03 -0.60
CA ILE A 168 6.86 -7.95 0.29
C ILE A 168 5.86 -8.98 0.79
N HIS A 169 6.16 -10.25 0.59
CA HIS A 169 5.31 -11.34 1.02
C HIS A 169 5.35 -11.49 2.54
N ILE A 170 4.18 -11.41 3.20
CA ILE A 170 4.03 -11.65 4.64
C ILE A 170 3.81 -13.14 4.90
N GLY A 171 2.95 -13.77 4.08
CA GLY A 171 2.57 -15.17 4.18
C GLY A 171 1.06 -15.41 4.23
N ASP A 172 0.69 -16.67 4.38
CA ASP A 172 -0.71 -17.10 4.41
C ASP A 172 -1.33 -16.89 5.80
N PHE A 173 -2.55 -16.37 5.83
CA PHE A 173 -3.30 -16.18 7.06
C PHE A 173 -3.92 -17.50 7.51
N ALA A 174 -3.74 -17.83 8.79
CA ALA A 174 -4.35 -19.00 9.41
C ALA A 174 -5.67 -18.62 10.09
N LEU A 175 -6.70 -19.45 9.92
CA LEU A 175 -7.95 -19.33 10.67
C LEU A 175 -7.67 -19.68 12.15
N LEU A 176 -7.82 -18.71 13.05
CA LEU A 176 -7.63 -18.92 14.48
C LEU A 176 -8.90 -19.45 15.13
N LYS A 177 -10.01 -18.73 14.96
CA LYS A 177 -11.30 -19.06 15.58
C LYS A 177 -12.44 -18.36 14.86
N ASP A 178 -13.55 -19.08 14.66
CA ASP A 178 -14.78 -18.60 14.06
C ASP A 178 -14.51 -17.96 12.68
N ASP A 179 -14.35 -16.65 12.62
CA ASP A 179 -14.07 -15.86 11.42
C ASP A 179 -12.85 -14.94 11.52
N LEU A 180 -12.00 -15.19 12.52
CA LEU A 180 -10.77 -14.45 12.77
C LEU A 180 -9.57 -15.18 12.19
N PHE A 181 -8.87 -14.50 11.29
CA PHE A 181 -7.65 -14.93 10.63
C PHE A 181 -6.45 -14.15 11.16
N LEU A 182 -5.31 -14.83 11.30
CA LEU A 182 -4.05 -14.24 11.74
C LEU A 182 -2.97 -14.41 10.68
N SER A 183 -2.23 -13.33 10.39
CA SER A 183 -0.99 -13.43 9.61
C SER A 183 0.12 -14.10 10.41
N PRO A 184 1.19 -14.57 9.74
CA PRO A 184 2.48 -14.72 10.39
C PRO A 184 2.88 -13.41 11.06
N SER A 185 3.57 -13.50 12.19
CA SER A 185 4.09 -12.32 12.85
C SER A 185 5.34 -11.82 12.12
N PHE A 186 5.54 -10.51 12.06
CA PHE A 186 6.65 -9.91 11.33
C PHE A 186 7.15 -8.61 11.94
N GLU A 187 8.41 -8.27 11.67
CA GLU A 187 9.03 -7.00 12.02
C GLU A 187 9.33 -6.18 10.77
N LEU A 188 9.25 -4.86 10.92
CA LEU A 188 9.61 -3.90 9.88
C LEU A 188 10.43 -2.77 10.50
N GLU A 189 11.35 -2.22 9.71
CA GLU A 189 12.30 -1.19 10.18
C GLU A 189 11.84 0.23 9.89
N ALA A 190 11.21 0.45 8.74
CA ALA A 190 10.94 1.80 8.27
C ALA A 190 9.57 2.34 8.72
N GLU A 191 9.60 3.55 9.25
CA GLU A 191 8.40 4.33 9.56
C GLU A 191 7.70 4.85 8.31
N GLY A 192 6.47 5.32 8.51
CA GLY A 192 5.67 6.01 7.49
C GLY A 192 4.49 5.18 7.01
N ARG A 193 4.04 5.47 5.79
CA ARG A 193 2.83 4.89 5.23
C ARG A 193 3.14 3.57 4.55
N TRP A 194 2.33 2.55 4.86
CA TRP A 194 2.41 1.22 4.28
C TRP A 194 1.04 0.82 3.75
N ILE A 195 1.01 0.01 2.70
CA ILE A 195 -0.21 -0.63 2.20
C ILE A 195 -0.08 -2.11 2.45
N VAL A 196 -1.08 -2.69 3.11
CA VAL A 196 -1.28 -4.12 3.19
C VAL A 196 -2.28 -4.52 2.12
N SER A 197 -1.90 -5.50 1.32
CA SER A 197 -2.73 -6.08 0.26
C SER A 197 -3.00 -7.54 0.61
N LEU A 198 -4.26 -7.94 0.58
CA LEU A 198 -4.70 -9.30 0.80
C LEU A 198 -5.20 -9.89 -0.51
N GLN A 199 -4.56 -10.97 -0.96
CA GLN A 199 -5.10 -11.82 -2.00
C GLN A 199 -6.04 -12.83 -1.35
N ILE A 200 -7.34 -12.71 -1.64
CA ILE A 200 -8.39 -13.54 -1.05
C ILE A 200 -8.98 -14.40 -2.16
N THR A 201 -8.95 -15.72 -1.95
CA THR A 201 -9.59 -16.68 -2.85
C THR A 201 -10.75 -17.34 -2.12
N TYR A 202 -11.92 -17.32 -2.75
CA TYR A 202 -13.11 -18.03 -2.31
C TYR A 202 -13.64 -18.85 -3.48
N LYS A 203 -13.72 -20.18 -3.29
CA LYS A 203 -14.02 -21.14 -4.37
C LYS A 203 -13.01 -21.02 -5.52
N ASP A 204 -13.44 -20.50 -6.67
CA ASP A 204 -12.69 -20.34 -7.91
C ASP A 204 -12.34 -18.87 -8.24
N LYS A 205 -12.73 -17.93 -7.36
CA LYS A 205 -12.54 -16.49 -7.57
C LYS A 205 -11.48 -15.95 -6.65
N THR A 206 -10.57 -15.16 -7.22
CA THR A 206 -9.49 -14.50 -6.49
C THR A 206 -9.63 -13.00 -6.64
N ILE A 207 -9.57 -12.30 -5.52
CA ILE A 207 -9.66 -10.84 -5.44
C ILE A 207 -8.48 -10.30 -4.66
N VAL A 208 -8.26 -9.00 -4.81
CA VAL A 208 -7.32 -8.27 -3.97
C VAL A 208 -8.09 -7.21 -3.21
N LEU A 209 -7.86 -7.13 -1.91
CA LEU A 209 -8.36 -6.06 -1.06
C LEU A 209 -7.20 -5.40 -0.32
N GLU A 210 -7.25 -4.08 -0.17
CA GLU A 210 -6.14 -3.30 0.34
C GLU A 210 -6.55 -2.40 1.50
N LYS A 211 -5.58 -2.11 2.37
CA LYS A 211 -5.73 -1.15 3.44
C LYS A 211 -4.41 -0.47 3.77
N GLU A 212 -4.49 0.84 4.03
CA GLU A 212 -3.34 1.62 4.49
C GLU A 212 -3.12 1.45 6.01
N PHE A 213 -1.84 1.36 6.37
CA PHE A 213 -1.31 1.29 7.72
C PHE A 213 -0.23 2.37 7.89
N PHE A 214 -0.01 2.78 9.14
CA PHE A 214 1.05 3.73 9.47
C PHE A 214 2.02 3.10 10.46
N ALA A 215 3.29 3.00 10.05
CA ALA A 215 4.36 2.50 10.89
C ALA A 215 4.96 3.64 11.72
N ILE A 216 5.00 3.48 13.04
CA ILE A 216 5.61 4.43 13.97
C ILE A 216 6.61 3.73 14.88
N GLN A 217 7.53 4.50 15.47
CA GLN A 217 8.43 4.00 16.49
C GLN A 217 7.66 3.63 17.77
N LYS A 218 7.94 2.44 18.30
CA LYS A 218 7.35 1.89 19.52
C LYS A 218 7.34 2.86 20.72
N ASP A 219 8.39 3.66 20.88
CA ASP A 219 8.52 4.61 21.99
C ASP A 219 7.51 5.76 21.94
N THR A 220 6.93 6.02 20.76
CA THR A 220 5.91 7.07 20.56
C THR A 220 4.54 6.67 21.15
N THR A 221 4.29 5.36 21.29
CA THR A 221 2.99 4.81 21.71
C THR A 221 2.72 4.94 23.22
N GLN A 222 3.75 5.07 24.07
CA GLN A 222 3.53 5.34 25.50
C GLN A 222 2.79 6.67 25.76
N ASN A 223 2.87 7.62 24.83
CA ASN A 223 2.09 8.86 24.88
C ASN A 223 0.67 8.72 24.31
N LEU A 224 0.36 7.68 23.51
CA LEU A 224 -0.99 7.46 22.98
C LEU A 224 -1.89 6.76 24.00
N ASP A 225 -1.39 5.76 24.71
CA ASP A 225 -2.16 5.03 25.73
C ASP A 225 -2.60 5.97 26.87
N GLN A 226 -1.75 6.93 27.26
CA GLN A 226 -2.11 7.96 28.27
C GLN A 226 -3.17 8.97 27.78
N ASN A 227 -3.27 9.21 26.47
CA ASN A 227 -4.26 10.13 25.90
C ASN A 227 -5.62 9.46 25.64
N LEU A 228 -5.64 8.15 25.34
CA LEU A 228 -6.88 7.38 25.22
C LEU A 228 -7.55 7.16 26.58
N GLU A 229 -6.79 6.87 27.64
CA GLU A 229 -7.35 6.73 28.99
C GLU A 229 -7.91 8.06 29.54
N SER A 230 -7.23 9.19 29.30
CA SER A 230 -7.70 10.50 29.75
C SER A 230 -8.91 11.02 28.97
N SER A 231 -9.08 10.62 27.69
CA SER A 231 -10.28 10.94 26.90
C SER A 231 -11.52 10.19 27.36
N ILE A 232 -11.36 8.94 27.82
CA ILE A 232 -12.46 8.12 28.35
C ILE A 232 -12.83 8.55 29.77
N ALA A 233 -11.85 8.91 30.60
CA ALA A 233 -12.08 9.41 31.96
C ALA A 233 -12.75 10.80 32.02
N GLY A 234 -12.64 11.61 30.95
CA GLY A 234 -13.30 12.92 30.85
C GLY A 234 -14.75 12.91 30.35
N ARG A 235 -15.34 11.72 30.14
CA ARG A 235 -16.72 11.55 29.64
C ARG A 235 -17.64 10.78 30.59
N ILE A 236 -17.23 10.59 31.84
CA ILE A 236 -18.06 10.03 32.92
C ILE A 236 -18.51 11.15 33.86
#